data_AF-A0A848IGQ3-F1
#
_entry.id   AF-A0A848IGQ3-F1
#
_cell.length_a   1.000
_cell.length_b   1.000
_cell.length_c   1.000
_cell.angle_alpha   90.00
_cell.angle_beta   90.00
_cell.angle_gamma   90.00
#
_symmetry.space_group_name_H-M   'P 1'
#
loop_
_entity.id
_entity.type
_entity.pdbx_description
1 polymer ?
#
loop_
_entity_poly.entity_id
_entity_poly.type
_entity_poly.pdbx_seq_one_letter_code
_entity_poly.pdbx_strand_id
1 'polypeptide(L)'
;MSYNDLIVKFKQAQLVAREAYAAVAVAEHILRPDLESYLYAAKVRSEHGVKTELYGFCSGLAEGLVWDASRKLAPAGSKIDIARDDEMKEAGLDIREALERGAIPDLDGFWTYLERKFGGDTGRRVAYQQAAKAIIDGFFLRPDTEIRRVGGGVVINASVGSEASYVNRGLRRISTYSDQRVAALLQGLRAFARKSGFAQLAEDCNRGSIVRDDYASRDKLSLSGLEVTRFNDKWQFKFASQVGAALEIFISEFGAEHLASRAN
;
A
#
# COMPACT_ATOMS: atom_id res chain seq x y z
N MET A 1 0.99 -0.45 -26.57
CA MET A 1 -0.18 0.42 -26.37
C MET A 1 0.10 1.21 -25.11
N SER A 2 0.17 2.53 -25.22
CA SER A 2 0.56 3.40 -24.11
C SER A 2 -0.64 3.75 -23.21
N TYR A 3 -0.40 4.38 -22.06
CA TYR A 3 -1.48 4.86 -21.20
C TYR A 3 -2.23 6.02 -21.85
N ASN A 4 -1.51 6.92 -22.56
CA ASN A 4 -2.13 8.01 -23.30
C ASN A 4 -2.99 7.47 -24.46
N ASP A 5 -2.56 6.43 -25.17
CA ASP A 5 -3.37 5.74 -26.19
C ASP A 5 -4.68 5.20 -25.62
N LEU A 6 -4.64 4.67 -24.39
CA LEU A 6 -5.81 4.13 -23.71
C LEU A 6 -6.82 5.24 -23.36
N ILE A 7 -6.35 6.43 -22.95
CA ILE A 7 -7.20 7.60 -22.74
C ILE A 7 -7.85 8.04 -24.06
N VAL A 8 -7.10 8.05 -25.17
CA VAL A 8 -7.64 8.37 -26.50
C VAL A 8 -8.76 7.40 -26.89
N LYS A 9 -8.53 6.09 -26.71
CA LYS A 9 -9.55 5.06 -26.97
C LYS A 9 -10.78 5.25 -26.09
N PHE A 10 -10.60 5.61 -24.82
CA PHE A 10 -11.72 5.89 -23.92
C PHE A 10 -12.55 7.08 -24.38
N LYS A 11 -11.89 8.19 -24.78
CA LYS A 11 -12.57 9.36 -25.37
C LYS A 11 -13.34 8.99 -26.63
N GLN A 12 -12.75 8.18 -27.52
CA GLN A 12 -13.44 7.70 -28.72
C GLN A 12 -14.67 6.85 -28.37
N ALA A 13 -14.57 5.98 -27.37
CA ALA A 13 -15.70 5.19 -26.90
C ALA A 13 -16.83 6.07 -26.33
N GLN A 14 -16.50 7.16 -25.62
CA GLN A 14 -17.50 8.13 -25.13
C GLN A 14 -18.22 8.84 -26.29
N LEU A 15 -17.52 9.19 -27.37
CA LEU A 15 -18.12 9.81 -28.56
C LEU A 15 -19.09 8.84 -29.26
N VAL A 16 -18.64 7.61 -29.53
CA VAL A 16 -19.47 6.57 -30.16
C VAL A 16 -20.70 6.26 -29.31
N ALA A 17 -20.54 6.16 -27.98
CA ALA A 17 -21.65 5.96 -27.08
C ALA A 17 -22.65 7.14 -27.13
N ARG A 18 -22.15 8.38 -27.10
CA ARG A 18 -23.00 9.58 -27.19
C ARG A 18 -23.83 9.58 -28.48
N GLU A 19 -23.22 9.27 -29.62
CA GLU A 19 -23.91 9.19 -30.91
C GLU A 19 -24.99 8.09 -30.91
N ALA A 20 -24.67 6.91 -30.38
CA ALA A 20 -25.63 5.81 -30.27
C ALA A 20 -26.82 6.17 -29.37
N TYR A 21 -26.58 6.76 -28.19
CA TYR A 21 -27.66 7.20 -27.30
C TYR A 21 -28.47 8.34 -27.91
N ALA A 22 -27.85 9.27 -28.64
CA ALA A 22 -28.54 10.35 -29.32
C ALA A 22 -29.45 9.83 -30.44
N ALA A 23 -29.00 8.85 -31.22
CA ALA A 23 -29.81 8.21 -32.26
C ALA A 23 -31.06 7.54 -31.68
N VAL A 24 -30.92 6.84 -30.55
CA VAL A 24 -32.05 6.23 -29.84
C VAL A 24 -32.99 7.30 -29.28
N ALA A 25 -32.47 8.38 -28.70
CA ALA A 25 -33.29 9.47 -28.18
C ALA A 25 -34.10 10.17 -29.29
N VAL A 26 -33.50 10.39 -30.47
CA VAL A 26 -34.21 10.92 -31.64
C VAL A 26 -35.30 9.96 -32.10
N ALA A 27 -35.00 8.66 -32.21
CA ALA A 27 -35.98 7.65 -32.61
C ALA A 27 -37.15 7.56 -31.61
N GLU A 28 -36.88 7.66 -30.31
CA GLU A 28 -37.91 7.69 -29.27
C GLU A 28 -38.80 8.93 -29.40
N HIS A 29 -38.21 10.10 -29.67
CA HIS A 29 -38.96 11.34 -29.85
C HIS A 29 -39.87 11.30 -31.09
N ILE A 30 -39.40 10.71 -32.19
CA ILE A 30 -40.22 10.49 -33.40
C ILE A 30 -41.41 9.57 -33.10
N LEU A 31 -41.20 8.52 -32.28
CA LEU A 31 -42.26 7.57 -31.92
C LEU A 31 -43.28 8.16 -30.93
N ARG A 32 -42.86 9.11 -30.09
CA ARG A 32 -43.67 9.71 -29.02
C ARG A 32 -43.46 11.23 -28.94
N PRO A 33 -43.95 12.03 -29.91
CA PRO A 33 -43.64 13.46 -30.00
C PRO A 33 -44.24 14.29 -28.87
N ASP A 34 -45.40 13.89 -28.33
CA ASP A 34 -46.17 14.66 -27.33
C ASP A 34 -45.76 14.36 -25.88
N LEU A 35 -44.73 13.54 -25.68
CA LEU A 35 -44.31 13.13 -24.34
C LEU A 35 -43.52 14.26 -23.66
N GLU A 36 -43.81 14.52 -22.39
CA GLU A 36 -43.06 15.50 -21.60
C GLU A 36 -41.60 15.08 -21.45
N SER A 37 -40.68 16.05 -21.46
CA SER A 37 -39.22 15.80 -21.56
C SER A 37 -38.65 14.86 -20.50
N TYR A 38 -39.23 14.79 -19.29
CA TYR A 38 -38.77 13.92 -18.21
C TYR A 38 -39.30 12.47 -18.32
N LEU A 39 -40.25 12.21 -19.21
CA LEU A 39 -40.85 10.91 -19.43
C LEU A 39 -40.13 10.09 -20.52
N TYR A 40 -39.24 10.70 -21.31
CA TYR A 40 -38.39 9.95 -22.25
C TYR A 40 -37.45 9.00 -21.52
N ALA A 41 -37.39 7.76 -21.98
CA ALA A 41 -36.58 6.71 -21.39
C ALA A 41 -35.11 6.83 -21.81
N ALA A 42 -34.83 7.23 -23.04
CA ALA A 42 -33.47 7.39 -23.54
C ALA A 42 -32.83 8.64 -22.93
N LYS A 43 -31.73 8.43 -22.18
CA LYS A 43 -30.95 9.52 -21.58
C LYS A 43 -29.60 9.64 -22.25
N VAL A 44 -29.39 10.75 -22.96
CA VAL A 44 -28.06 11.13 -23.44
C VAL A 44 -27.28 11.73 -22.28
N ARG A 45 -26.05 11.26 -22.03
CA ARG A 45 -25.23 11.80 -20.95
C ARG A 45 -24.94 13.29 -21.18
N SER A 46 -25.04 14.07 -20.11
CA SER A 46 -24.63 15.48 -20.14
C SER A 46 -23.13 15.61 -20.33
N GLU A 47 -22.68 16.74 -20.88
CA GLU A 47 -21.25 17.03 -21.06
C GLU A 47 -20.49 17.01 -19.73
N HIS A 48 -21.13 17.50 -18.66
CA HIS A 48 -20.60 17.41 -17.31
C HIS A 48 -20.39 15.95 -16.88
N GLY A 49 -21.37 15.07 -17.12
CA GLY A 49 -21.25 13.64 -16.81
C GLY A 49 -20.11 12.95 -17.58
N VAL A 50 -19.94 13.29 -18.86
CA VAL A 50 -18.84 12.78 -19.71
C VAL A 50 -17.48 13.24 -19.17
N LYS A 51 -17.34 14.51 -18.78
CA LYS A 51 -16.10 15.05 -18.19
C LYS A 51 -15.77 14.39 -16.85
N THR A 52 -16.75 14.19 -15.98
CA THR A 52 -16.57 13.52 -14.68
C THR A 52 -16.13 12.06 -14.85
N GLU A 53 -16.73 11.34 -15.81
CA GLU A 53 -16.33 9.97 -16.13
C GLU A 53 -14.88 9.90 -16.65
N LEU A 54 -14.51 10.82 -17.57
CA LEU A 54 -13.14 10.89 -18.10
C LEU A 54 -12.11 11.22 -17.01
N TYR A 55 -12.43 12.13 -16.09
CA TYR A 55 -11.59 12.45 -14.94
C TYR A 55 -11.43 11.22 -14.02
N GLY A 56 -12.52 10.52 -13.72
CA GLY A 56 -12.50 9.30 -12.90
C GLY A 56 -11.66 8.20 -13.54
N PHE A 57 -11.78 8.02 -14.86
CA PHE A 57 -10.98 7.08 -15.63
C PHE A 57 -9.48 7.40 -15.55
N CYS A 58 -9.08 8.64 -15.83
CA CYS A 58 -7.67 9.06 -15.77
C CYS A 58 -7.10 8.94 -14.35
N SER A 59 -7.89 9.31 -13.33
CA SER A 59 -7.49 9.20 -11.92
C SER A 59 -7.28 7.74 -11.50
N GLY A 60 -8.17 6.84 -11.95
CA GLY A 60 -8.03 5.39 -11.71
C GLY A 60 -6.81 4.80 -12.42
N LEU A 61 -6.48 5.27 -13.63
CA LEU A 61 -5.24 4.87 -14.30
C LEU A 61 -4.00 5.33 -13.52
N ALA A 62 -3.96 6.58 -13.05
CA ALA A 62 -2.85 7.08 -12.24
C ALA A 62 -2.68 6.30 -10.93
N GLU A 63 -3.79 5.93 -10.27
CA GLU A 63 -3.76 5.05 -9.10
C GLU A 63 -3.22 3.65 -9.44
N GLY A 64 -3.64 3.08 -10.58
CA GLY A 64 -3.10 1.84 -11.11
C GLY A 64 -1.60 1.89 -11.38
N LEU A 65 -1.08 3.01 -11.90
CA LEU A 65 0.34 3.23 -12.13
C LEU A 65 1.14 3.22 -10.82
N VAL A 66 0.65 3.93 -9.79
CA VAL A 66 1.29 3.95 -8.48
C VAL A 66 1.26 2.56 -7.85
N TRP A 67 0.15 1.85 -7.96
CA TRP A 67 0.05 0.47 -7.50
C TRP A 67 1.04 -0.45 -8.23
N ASP A 68 1.17 -0.32 -9.54
CA ASP A 68 2.14 -1.08 -10.33
C ASP A 68 3.57 -0.74 -9.92
N ALA A 69 3.91 0.54 -9.78
CA ALA A 69 5.21 1.00 -9.33
C ALA A 69 5.56 0.44 -7.94
N SER A 70 4.61 0.47 -7.01
CA SER A 70 4.76 -0.03 -5.64
C SER A 70 5.19 -1.51 -5.57
N ARG A 71 4.88 -2.29 -6.62
CA ARG A 71 5.14 -3.74 -6.68
C ARG A 71 6.28 -4.10 -7.62
N LYS A 72 6.32 -3.49 -8.80
CA LYS A 72 7.27 -3.81 -9.88
C LYS A 72 8.63 -3.19 -9.65
N LEU A 73 8.67 -2.00 -9.03
CA LEU A 73 9.91 -1.27 -8.76
C LEU A 73 10.49 -1.57 -7.36
N ALA A 74 9.70 -2.25 -6.52
CA ALA A 74 10.16 -2.74 -5.22
C ALA A 74 11.02 -4.01 -5.37
N PRO A 75 11.97 -4.26 -4.44
CA PRO A 75 12.67 -5.54 -4.38
C PRO A 75 11.69 -6.70 -4.16
N ALA A 76 12.07 -7.89 -4.65
CA ALA A 76 11.21 -9.07 -4.65
C ALA A 76 10.51 -9.34 -3.30
N GLY A 77 9.18 -9.26 -3.32
CA GLY A 77 8.24 -9.44 -2.20
C GLY A 77 8.36 -8.45 -1.05
N SER A 78 8.82 -7.25 -1.38
CA SER A 78 8.51 -6.03 -0.63
C SER A 78 7.53 -5.17 -1.44
N LYS A 79 7.10 -4.05 -0.86
CA LYS A 79 6.37 -3.00 -1.54
C LYS A 79 7.00 -1.65 -1.18
N ILE A 80 6.91 -0.69 -2.08
CA ILE A 80 7.21 0.71 -1.77
C ILE A 80 5.87 1.40 -1.50
N ASP A 81 5.75 2.06 -0.36
CA ASP A 81 4.65 2.99 -0.11
C ASP A 81 4.91 4.29 -0.88
N ILE A 82 4.01 4.65 -1.79
CA ILE A 82 4.18 5.77 -2.70
C ILE A 82 3.00 6.73 -2.48
N ALA A 83 3.30 7.95 -2.05
CA ALA A 83 2.31 8.99 -1.84
C ALA A 83 1.86 9.57 -3.20
N ARG A 84 0.81 8.96 -3.80
CA ARG A 84 0.33 9.28 -5.15
C ARG A 84 0.25 10.80 -5.40
N ASP A 85 -0.41 11.54 -4.52
CA ASP A 85 -0.70 12.95 -4.76
C ASP A 85 0.57 13.82 -4.74
N ASP A 86 1.54 13.48 -3.88
CA ASP A 86 2.85 14.14 -3.84
C ASP A 86 3.66 13.83 -5.10
N GLU A 87 3.66 12.57 -5.53
CA GLU A 87 4.39 12.14 -6.73
C GLU A 87 3.79 12.68 -8.02
N MET A 88 2.45 12.76 -8.11
CA MET A 88 1.79 13.41 -9.24
C MET A 88 2.16 14.88 -9.33
N LYS A 89 2.19 15.57 -8.18
CA LYS A 89 2.59 16.98 -8.10
C LYS A 89 4.06 17.18 -8.52
N GLU A 90 4.97 16.34 -8.04
CA GLU A 90 6.39 16.41 -8.39
C GLU A 90 6.66 16.07 -9.86
N ALA A 91 5.88 15.14 -10.43
CA ALA A 91 5.89 14.82 -11.86
C ALA A 91 5.25 15.90 -12.74
N GLY A 92 4.60 16.90 -12.16
CA GLY A 92 3.85 17.92 -12.90
C GLY A 92 2.56 17.40 -13.55
N LEU A 93 2.01 16.28 -13.06
CA LEU A 93 0.77 15.71 -13.56
C LEU A 93 -0.44 16.33 -12.84
N ASP A 94 -1.16 17.21 -13.54
CA ASP A 94 -2.48 17.67 -13.14
C ASP A 94 -3.54 17.18 -14.15
N ILE A 95 -4.27 16.13 -13.75
CA ILE A 95 -5.34 15.53 -14.58
C ILE A 95 -6.47 16.53 -14.81
N ARG A 96 -6.84 17.31 -13.79
CA ARG A 96 -7.98 18.23 -13.89
C ARG A 96 -7.65 19.36 -14.86
N GLU A 97 -6.51 20.01 -14.65
CA GLU A 97 -6.06 21.12 -15.49
C GLU A 97 -5.86 20.68 -16.96
N ALA A 98 -5.28 19.51 -17.19
CA ALA A 98 -5.11 18.97 -18.53
C ALA A 98 -6.46 18.75 -19.23
N LEU A 99 -7.44 18.16 -18.55
CA LEU A 99 -8.76 17.91 -19.11
C LEU A 99 -9.56 19.20 -19.33
N GLU A 100 -9.44 20.19 -18.45
CA GLU A 100 -10.09 21.50 -18.60
C GLU A 100 -9.58 22.25 -19.84
N ARG A 101 -8.30 22.08 -20.18
CA ARG A 101 -7.69 22.60 -21.42
C ARG A 101 -7.99 21.77 -22.66
N GLY A 102 -8.70 20.65 -22.53
CA GLY A 102 -8.98 19.72 -23.62
C GLY A 102 -7.79 18.83 -24.03
N ALA A 103 -6.70 18.84 -23.25
CA ALA A 103 -5.53 18.01 -23.47
C ALA A 103 -5.72 16.57 -22.93
N ILE A 104 -4.77 15.69 -23.24
CA ILE A 104 -4.67 14.36 -22.65
C ILE A 104 -3.68 14.46 -21.48
N PRO A 105 -4.05 14.05 -20.26
CA PRO A 105 -3.10 13.96 -19.15
C PRO A 105 -1.95 13.01 -19.50
N ASP A 106 -0.70 13.42 -19.27
CA ASP A 106 0.47 12.64 -19.66
C ASP A 106 0.80 11.54 -18.63
N LEU A 107 0.09 10.42 -18.73
CA LEU A 107 0.30 9.27 -17.85
C LEU A 107 1.53 8.43 -18.24
N ASP A 108 1.92 8.44 -19.51
CA ASP A 108 3.17 7.81 -19.95
C ASP A 108 4.40 8.55 -19.38
N GLY A 109 4.36 9.88 -19.37
CA GLY A 109 5.35 10.72 -18.67
C GLY A 109 5.39 10.44 -17.16
N PHE A 110 4.23 10.30 -16.52
CA PHE A 110 4.16 9.94 -15.10
C PHE A 110 4.75 8.56 -14.80
N TRP A 111 4.48 7.54 -15.63
CA TRP A 111 5.11 6.23 -15.48
C TRP A 111 6.63 6.31 -15.61
N THR A 112 7.12 7.04 -16.62
CA THR A 112 8.56 7.25 -16.84
C THR A 112 9.21 7.94 -15.64
N TYR A 113 8.51 8.92 -15.04
CA TYR A 113 8.94 9.56 -13.80
C TYR A 113 9.05 8.55 -12.63
N LEU A 114 8.05 7.69 -12.44
CA LEU A 114 8.06 6.67 -11.40
C LEU A 114 9.20 5.66 -11.60
N GLU A 115 9.44 5.20 -12.84
CA GLU A 115 10.56 4.33 -13.17
C GLU A 115 11.91 5.00 -12.90
N ARG A 116 12.05 6.29 -13.22
CA ARG A 116 13.29 7.03 -12.95
C ARG A 116 13.54 7.21 -11.44
N LYS A 117 12.50 7.53 -10.67
CA LYS A 117 12.60 7.82 -9.24
C LYS A 117 12.74 6.55 -8.40
N PHE A 118 11.97 5.51 -8.72
CA PHE A 118 11.89 4.29 -7.94
C PHE A 118 12.50 3.07 -8.63
N GLY A 119 12.99 3.17 -9.86
CA GLY A 119 13.64 2.06 -10.54
C GLY A 119 15.00 1.68 -9.93
N GLY A 120 15.44 0.46 -10.21
CA GLY A 120 16.80 -0.02 -9.93
C GLY A 120 17.15 -0.10 -8.45
N ASP A 121 18.28 0.51 -8.07
CA ASP A 121 18.76 0.51 -6.68
C ASP A 121 18.02 1.54 -5.80
N THR A 122 17.48 2.60 -6.39
CA THR A 122 16.79 3.66 -5.63
C THR A 122 15.53 3.12 -4.98
N GLY A 123 14.65 2.43 -5.74
CA GLY A 123 13.46 1.80 -5.16
C GLY A 123 13.79 0.74 -4.12
N ARG A 124 14.89 0.00 -4.31
CA ARG A 124 15.37 -0.95 -3.30
C ARG A 124 15.75 -0.26 -2.00
N ARG A 125 16.52 0.83 -2.08
CA ARG A 125 16.90 1.62 -0.90
C ARG A 125 15.66 2.21 -0.21
N VAL A 126 14.74 2.82 -0.96
CA VAL A 126 13.51 3.39 -0.40
C VAL A 126 12.65 2.32 0.28
N ALA A 127 12.47 1.15 -0.35
CA ALA A 127 11.74 0.04 0.25
C ALA A 127 12.36 -0.43 1.57
N TYR A 128 13.69 -0.52 1.64
CA TYR A 128 14.38 -0.91 2.87
C TYR A 128 14.33 0.18 3.95
N GLN A 129 14.40 1.46 3.58
CA GLN A 129 14.19 2.57 4.52
C GLN A 129 12.78 2.54 5.12
N GLN A 130 11.75 2.31 4.30
CA GLN A 130 10.37 2.16 4.77
C GLN A 130 10.18 0.92 5.65
N ALA A 131 10.81 -0.20 5.29
CA ALA A 131 10.80 -1.41 6.12
C ALA A 131 11.48 -1.18 7.48
N ALA A 132 12.63 -0.52 7.51
CA ALA A 132 13.34 -0.16 8.74
C ALA A 132 12.49 0.78 9.60
N LYS A 133 11.86 1.79 8.99
CA LYS A 133 10.89 2.67 9.66
C LYS A 133 9.75 1.88 10.30
N ALA A 134 9.14 0.94 9.58
CA ALA A 134 8.06 0.12 10.11
C ALA A 134 8.50 -0.75 11.30
N ILE A 135 9.74 -1.28 11.27
CA ILE A 135 10.34 -2.02 12.39
C ILE A 135 10.56 -1.10 13.59
N ILE A 136 11.19 0.07 13.39
CA ILE A 136 11.45 1.07 14.44
C ILE A 136 10.14 1.54 15.08
N ASP A 137 9.12 1.81 14.27
CA ASP A 137 7.81 2.26 14.75
C ASP A 137 7.07 1.14 15.49
N GLY A 138 7.09 -0.09 14.95
CA GLY A 138 6.42 -1.25 15.53
C GLY A 138 6.99 -1.70 16.87
N PHE A 139 8.33 -1.69 17.00
CA PHE A 139 9.01 -1.97 18.26
C PHE A 139 9.16 -0.75 19.17
N PHE A 140 8.74 0.42 18.71
CA PHE A 140 8.92 1.69 19.41
C PHE A 140 10.40 1.93 19.81
N LEU A 141 11.32 1.61 18.90
CA LEU A 141 12.75 1.82 19.13
C LEU A 141 13.06 3.32 19.19
N ARG A 142 13.90 3.67 20.16
CA ARG A 142 14.54 4.96 20.39
C ARG A 142 16.06 4.79 20.32
N PRO A 143 16.84 5.86 20.11
CA PRO A 143 18.31 5.78 20.08
C PRO A 143 18.92 5.12 21.33
N ASP A 144 18.27 5.28 22.48
CA ASP A 144 18.68 4.75 23.78
C ASP A 144 17.93 3.47 24.19
N THR A 145 17.09 2.91 23.31
CA THR A 145 16.32 1.71 23.64
C THR A 145 17.26 0.54 23.91
N GLU A 146 17.18 0.04 25.15
CA GLU A 146 17.95 -1.10 25.61
C GLU A 146 17.54 -2.36 24.83
N ILE A 147 18.31 -2.70 23.79
CA ILE A 147 18.23 -4.01 23.12
C ILE A 147 18.79 -5.04 24.10
N ARG A 148 17.89 -5.72 24.83
CA ARG A 148 18.30 -6.71 25.83
C ARG A 148 18.81 -7.97 25.14
N ARG A 149 20.10 -8.24 25.32
CA ARG A 149 20.72 -9.50 24.93
C ARG A 149 20.50 -10.51 26.05
N VAL A 150 19.70 -11.54 25.80
CA VAL A 150 19.33 -12.56 26.80
C VAL A 150 19.55 -13.95 26.21
N GLY A 151 20.36 -14.78 26.88
CA GLY A 151 20.57 -16.19 26.52
C GLY A 151 21.07 -16.40 25.09
N GLY A 152 21.97 -15.53 24.60
CA GLY A 152 22.52 -15.60 23.24
C GLY A 152 21.62 -15.03 22.14
N GLY A 153 20.43 -14.52 22.45
CA GLY A 153 19.52 -13.87 21.51
C GLY A 153 19.23 -12.41 21.84
N VAL A 154 18.49 -11.75 20.95
CA VAL A 154 18.02 -10.37 21.12
C VAL A 154 16.52 -10.39 21.41
N VAL A 155 16.10 -9.75 22.50
CA VAL A 155 14.68 -9.66 22.88
C VAL A 155 14.18 -8.24 22.75
N ILE A 156 13.12 -8.04 21.97
CA ILE A 156 12.47 -6.74 21.75
C ILE A 156 10.98 -6.89 22.03
N ASN A 157 10.39 -5.94 22.77
CA ASN A 157 8.96 -5.94 23.02
C ASN A 157 8.27 -4.95 22.07
N ALA A 158 7.16 -5.35 21.47
CA ALA A 158 6.23 -4.47 20.79
C ALA A 158 5.01 -4.25 21.69
N SER A 159 4.56 -3.01 21.84
CA SER A 159 3.24 -2.75 22.42
C SER A 159 2.19 -3.28 21.46
N VAL A 160 1.36 -4.22 21.89
CA VAL A 160 0.32 -4.83 21.06
C VAL A 160 -0.91 -4.98 21.94
N GLY A 161 -1.85 -4.07 21.75
CA GLY A 161 -3.14 -4.16 22.39
C GLY A 161 -3.93 -5.33 21.81
N SER A 162 -4.72 -5.95 22.65
CA SER A 162 -5.51 -7.09 22.26
C SER A 162 -6.88 -7.06 22.94
N GLU A 163 -7.87 -7.66 22.29
CA GLU A 163 -9.27 -7.69 22.68
C GLU A 163 -9.79 -9.13 22.75
N ALA A 164 -10.93 -9.35 23.44
CA ALA A 164 -11.55 -10.67 23.49
C ALA A 164 -12.03 -11.08 22.09
N SER A 165 -11.81 -12.35 21.72
CA SER A 165 -12.36 -12.86 20.46
C SER A 165 -13.87 -13.05 20.57
N TYR A 166 -14.59 -12.53 19.58
CA TYR A 166 -16.03 -12.74 19.44
C TYR A 166 -16.37 -14.13 18.89
N VAL A 167 -15.43 -14.76 18.17
CA VAL A 167 -15.63 -16.06 17.51
C VAL A 167 -15.24 -17.19 18.46
N ASN A 168 -14.08 -17.08 19.11
CA ASN A 168 -13.55 -18.11 20.01
C ASN A 168 -13.54 -17.60 21.45
N ARG A 169 -14.57 -17.97 22.22
CA ARG A 169 -14.69 -17.56 23.64
C ARG A 169 -13.45 -17.98 24.43
N GLY A 170 -12.93 -17.06 25.24
CA GLY A 170 -11.74 -17.28 26.08
C GLY A 170 -10.41 -17.05 25.37
N LEU A 171 -10.41 -16.91 24.05
CA LEU A 171 -9.23 -16.48 23.28
C LEU A 171 -9.24 -14.97 23.06
N ARG A 172 -8.09 -14.45 22.65
CA ARG A 172 -7.87 -13.04 22.37
C ARG A 172 -7.41 -12.88 20.93
N ARG A 173 -7.64 -11.70 20.37
CA ARG A 173 -7.09 -11.28 19.08
C ARG A 173 -6.39 -9.95 19.22
N ILE A 174 -5.58 -9.58 18.24
CA ILE A 174 -5.03 -8.23 18.15
C ILE A 174 -6.20 -7.24 18.08
N SER A 175 -6.10 -6.13 18.82
CA SER A 175 -7.13 -5.10 18.77
C SER A 175 -7.12 -4.39 17.43
N THR A 176 -8.28 -3.88 17.03
CA THR A 176 -8.42 -3.12 15.77
C THR A 176 -7.40 -1.96 15.69
N TYR A 177 -7.06 -1.34 16.82
CA TYR A 177 -6.07 -0.24 16.90
C TYR A 177 -4.60 -0.68 16.72
N SER A 178 -4.28 -1.96 16.97
CA SER A 178 -2.92 -2.49 16.83
C SER A 178 -2.69 -3.24 15.52
N ASP A 179 -3.76 -3.65 14.83
CA ASP A 179 -3.74 -4.47 13.62
C ASP A 179 -2.80 -3.92 12.54
N GLN A 180 -3.02 -2.68 12.11
CA GLN A 180 -2.22 -2.05 11.05
C GLN A 180 -0.74 -1.90 11.43
N ARG A 181 -0.44 -1.56 12.70
CA ARG A 181 0.94 -1.43 13.18
C ARG A 181 1.65 -2.77 13.21
N VAL A 182 1.01 -3.82 13.69
CA VAL A 182 1.59 -5.18 13.72
C VAL A 182 1.77 -5.72 12.30
N ALA A 183 0.80 -5.49 11.41
CA ALA A 183 0.93 -5.85 10.01
C ALA A 183 2.12 -5.13 9.33
N ALA A 184 2.29 -3.83 9.57
CA ALA A 184 3.43 -3.06 9.07
C ALA A 184 4.77 -3.58 9.64
N LEU A 185 4.82 -3.88 10.94
CA LEU A 185 6.00 -4.47 11.59
C LEU A 185 6.40 -5.80 10.94
N LEU A 186 5.44 -6.73 10.74
CA LEU A 186 5.71 -8.03 10.13
C LEU A 186 6.14 -7.90 8.65
N GLN A 187 5.58 -6.95 7.90
CA GLN A 187 6.03 -6.65 6.53
C GLN A 187 7.46 -6.08 6.52
N GLY A 188 7.80 -5.20 7.47
CA GLY A 188 9.16 -4.72 7.66
C GLY A 188 10.14 -5.84 7.97
N LEU A 189 9.80 -6.72 8.93
CA LEU A 189 10.60 -7.89 9.28
C LEU A 189 10.77 -8.86 8.11
N ARG A 190 9.74 -9.04 7.27
CA ARG A 190 9.84 -9.83 6.03
C ARG A 190 10.86 -9.23 5.06
N ALA A 191 10.82 -7.92 4.81
CA ALA A 191 11.75 -7.25 3.90
C ALA A 191 13.19 -7.33 4.41
N PHE A 192 13.39 -7.11 5.71
CA PHE A 192 14.66 -7.34 6.41
C PHE A 192 15.16 -8.78 6.21
N ALA A 193 14.32 -9.77 6.51
CA ALA A 193 14.70 -11.18 6.45
C ALA A 193 15.15 -11.59 5.04
N ARG A 194 14.46 -11.11 3.99
CA ARG A 194 14.88 -11.35 2.59
C ARG A 194 16.22 -10.69 2.27
N LYS A 195 16.40 -9.42 2.63
CA LYS A 195 17.67 -8.68 2.38
C LYS A 195 18.86 -9.35 3.05
N SER A 196 18.65 -9.92 4.24
CA SER A 196 19.69 -10.57 5.04
C SER A 196 19.87 -12.06 4.74
N GLY A 197 19.17 -12.62 3.75
CA GLY A 197 19.31 -14.03 3.34
C GLY A 197 18.53 -15.03 4.19
N PHE A 198 17.65 -14.59 5.09
CA PHE A 198 16.78 -15.46 5.91
C PHE A 198 15.46 -15.76 5.19
N ALA A 199 15.52 -16.48 4.07
CA ALA A 199 14.36 -16.74 3.21
C ALA A 199 13.16 -17.37 3.95
N GLN A 200 13.41 -18.38 4.79
CA GLN A 200 12.34 -19.04 5.54
C GLN A 200 11.67 -18.11 6.56
N LEU A 201 12.44 -17.27 7.26
CA LEU A 201 11.89 -16.26 8.17
C LEU A 201 11.00 -15.26 7.42
N ALA A 202 11.41 -14.86 6.21
CA ALA A 202 10.59 -13.99 5.38
C ALA A 202 9.25 -14.62 5.00
N GLU A 203 9.23 -15.91 4.65
CA GLU A 203 7.98 -16.63 4.36
C GLU A 203 7.12 -16.80 5.61
N ASP A 204 7.74 -17.09 6.75
CA ASP A 204 7.07 -17.19 8.04
C ASP A 204 6.40 -15.86 8.45
N CYS A 205 7.08 -14.71 8.26
CA CYS A 205 6.51 -13.37 8.50
C CYS A 205 5.42 -12.98 7.48
N ASN A 206 5.36 -13.62 6.31
CA ASN A 206 4.33 -13.38 5.30
C ASN A 206 3.01 -14.12 5.62
N ARG A 207 2.99 -15.02 6.60
CA ARG A 207 1.78 -15.72 7.01
C ARG A 207 0.79 -14.74 7.62
N GLY A 208 -0.19 -14.31 6.83
CA GLY A 208 -1.25 -13.38 7.26
C GLY A 208 -2.10 -13.88 8.45
N SER A 209 -1.96 -15.16 8.82
CA SER A 209 -2.59 -15.73 10.01
C SER A 209 -2.06 -15.09 11.30
N ILE A 210 -0.76 -14.72 11.38
CA ILE A 210 -0.16 -14.19 12.62
C ILE A 210 -0.95 -13.01 13.19
N VAL A 211 -1.44 -12.13 12.30
CA VAL A 211 -2.19 -10.93 12.68
C VAL A 211 -3.67 -11.24 12.99
N ARG A 212 -4.22 -12.29 12.38
CA ARG A 212 -5.66 -12.62 12.41
C ARG A 212 -6.01 -13.77 13.36
N ASP A 213 -5.02 -14.51 13.83
CA ASP A 213 -5.20 -15.69 14.65
C ASP A 213 -5.62 -15.29 16.07
N ASP A 214 -6.62 -16.03 16.57
CA ASP A 214 -6.97 -15.99 17.98
C ASP A 214 -5.91 -16.74 18.80
N TYR A 215 -5.62 -16.25 20.01
CA TYR A 215 -4.56 -16.79 20.86
C TYR A 215 -4.90 -16.72 22.35
N ALA A 216 -4.31 -17.62 23.12
CA ALA A 216 -4.29 -17.55 24.57
C ALA A 216 -3.13 -16.65 25.04
N SER A 217 -3.26 -15.99 26.19
CA SER A 217 -2.15 -15.19 26.73
C SER A 217 -0.92 -16.06 27.00
N ARG A 218 0.27 -15.54 26.67
CA ARG A 218 1.57 -16.23 26.69
C ARG A 218 1.73 -17.34 25.65
N ASP A 219 0.83 -17.40 24.67
CA ASP A 219 0.98 -18.34 23.57
C ASP A 219 2.22 -17.99 22.72
N LYS A 220 2.87 -19.03 22.23
CA LYS A 220 4.17 -18.95 21.56
C LYS A 220 4.05 -19.32 20.11
N LEU A 221 4.46 -18.39 19.25
CA LEU A 221 4.62 -18.62 17.83
C LEU A 221 6.12 -18.80 17.53
N SER A 222 6.50 -19.98 17.07
CA SER A 222 7.88 -20.29 16.69
C SER A 222 8.05 -20.12 15.18
N LEU A 223 8.86 -19.14 14.79
CA LEU A 223 9.28 -18.88 13.41
C LEU A 223 10.77 -19.18 13.27
N SER A 224 11.24 -19.27 12.03
CA SER A 224 12.64 -19.59 11.73
C SER A 224 13.60 -18.50 12.24
N GLY A 225 14.24 -18.75 13.40
CA GLY A 225 15.15 -17.78 14.03
C GLY A 225 14.46 -16.65 14.80
N LEU A 226 13.14 -16.75 15.04
CA LEU A 226 12.35 -15.79 15.81
C LEU A 226 11.25 -16.50 16.60
N GLU A 227 11.22 -16.34 17.92
CA GLU A 227 10.09 -16.74 18.77
C GLU A 227 9.26 -15.50 19.14
N VAL A 228 7.94 -15.56 18.96
CA VAL A 228 7.01 -14.49 19.37
C VAL A 228 6.12 -15.00 20.50
N THR A 229 6.27 -14.42 21.69
CA THR A 229 5.37 -14.69 22.82
C THR A 229 4.29 -13.60 22.89
N ARG A 230 3.03 -14.00 22.81
CA ARG A 230 1.88 -13.10 22.69
C ARG A 230 1.23 -12.88 24.06
N PHE A 231 1.44 -11.72 24.67
CA PHE A 231 0.72 -11.31 25.88
C PHE A 231 -0.50 -10.45 25.53
N ASN A 232 -1.24 -10.04 26.54
CA ASN A 232 -2.46 -9.26 26.36
C ASN A 232 -2.19 -7.79 25.95
N ASP A 233 -1.10 -7.22 26.44
CA ASP A 233 -0.73 -5.81 26.31
C ASP A 233 0.54 -5.58 25.46
N LYS A 234 1.28 -6.67 25.19
CA LYS A 234 2.53 -6.64 24.44
C LYS A 234 2.82 -7.97 23.77
N TRP A 235 3.62 -7.92 22.72
CA TRP A 235 4.22 -9.10 22.12
C TRP A 235 5.73 -9.03 22.30
N GLN A 236 6.33 -10.15 22.69
CA GLN A 236 7.78 -10.26 22.88
C GLN A 236 8.38 -11.03 21.71
N PHE A 237 9.34 -10.43 21.04
CA PHE A 237 10.05 -10.98 19.90
C PHE A 237 11.47 -11.36 20.35
N LYS A 238 11.77 -12.64 20.36
CA LYS A 238 13.08 -13.19 20.69
C LYS A 238 13.76 -13.70 19.43
N PHE A 239 14.73 -12.94 18.95
CA PHE A 239 15.54 -13.27 17.79
C PHE A 239 16.71 -14.17 18.18
N ALA A 240 17.01 -15.16 17.34
CA ALA A 240 18.27 -15.89 17.41
C ALA A 240 19.46 -14.93 17.18
N SER A 241 20.63 -15.25 17.72
CA SER A 241 21.82 -14.39 17.72
C SER A 241 22.13 -13.78 16.34
N GLN A 242 22.21 -14.64 15.32
CA GLN A 242 22.55 -14.25 13.95
C GLN A 242 21.48 -13.33 13.32
N VAL A 243 20.20 -13.60 13.59
CA VAL A 243 19.09 -12.78 13.09
C VAL A 243 19.08 -11.42 13.79
N GLY A 244 19.29 -11.41 15.11
CA GLY A 244 19.37 -10.17 15.90
C GLY A 244 20.52 -9.26 15.45
N ALA A 245 21.72 -9.81 15.24
CA ALA A 245 22.87 -9.05 14.74
C ALA A 245 22.62 -8.46 13.34
N ALA A 246 22.03 -9.25 12.43
CA ALA A 246 21.67 -8.78 11.10
C ALA A 246 20.57 -7.69 11.14
N LEU A 247 19.63 -7.79 12.10
CA LEU A 247 18.58 -6.79 12.29
C LEU A 247 19.18 -5.46 12.76
N GLU A 248 20.13 -5.48 13.70
CA GLU A 248 20.88 -4.30 14.13
C GLU A 248 21.56 -3.62 12.93
N ILE A 249 22.29 -4.37 12.10
CA ILE A 249 22.95 -3.86 10.88
C ILE A 249 21.93 -3.24 9.92
N PHE A 250 20.81 -3.93 9.67
CA PHE A 250 19.77 -3.44 8.76
C PHE A 250 19.16 -2.12 9.24
N ILE A 251 18.88 -1.99 10.54
CA ILE A 251 18.37 -0.75 11.14
C ILE A 251 19.42 0.36 11.06
N SER A 252 20.70 0.07 11.31
CA SER A 252 21.77 1.05 11.16
C SER A 252 21.95 1.52 9.70
N GLU A 253 21.82 0.63 8.72
CA GLU A 253 22.01 0.95 7.30
C GLU A 253 20.83 1.75 6.73
N PHE A 254 19.60 1.37 7.06
CA PHE A 254 18.39 1.92 6.41
C PHE A 254 17.48 2.74 7.33
N GLY A 255 17.63 2.62 8.64
CA GLY A 255 16.76 3.25 9.64
C GLY A 255 17.43 4.35 10.49
N ALA A 256 18.74 4.59 10.33
CA ALA A 256 19.50 5.50 11.19
C ALA A 256 18.91 6.91 11.27
N GLU A 257 18.53 7.50 10.12
CA GLU A 257 17.93 8.84 10.07
C GLU A 257 16.59 8.91 10.83
N HIS A 258 15.72 7.93 10.61
CA HIS A 258 14.42 7.84 11.31
C HIS A 258 14.60 7.57 12.80
N LEU A 259 15.53 6.71 13.19
CA LEU A 259 15.85 6.44 14.58
C LEU A 259 16.37 7.70 15.29
N ALA A 260 17.26 8.46 14.64
CA ALA A 260 17.79 9.71 15.15
C ALA A 260 16.71 10.79 15.32
N SER A 261 15.73 10.88 14.40
CA SER A 261 14.62 11.83 14.54
C SER A 261 13.73 11.59 15.76
N ARG A 262 13.84 10.42 16.41
CA ARG A 262 13.11 10.05 17.63
C ARG A 262 13.86 10.36 18.93
N ALA A 263 15.02 11.00 18.84
CA ALA A 263 15.78 11.43 20.02
C ALA A 263 15.13 12.61 20.78
N ASN A 264 14.17 13.29 20.14
CA ASN A 264 13.50 14.49 20.65
C ASN A 264 12.10 14.18 21.19
#